data_AF-A0A534IQJ4-F1
#
_entry.id   AF-A0A534IQJ4-F1
#
_cell.length_a   1.000
_cell.length_b   1.000
_cell.length_c   1.000
_cell.angle_alpha   90.00
_cell.angle_beta   90.00
_cell.angle_gamma   90.00
#
_symmetry.space_group_name_H-M   'P 1'
#
loop_
_entity.id
_entity.type
_entity.pdbx_description
1 polymer ?
#
loop_
_entity_poly.entity_id
_entity_poly.type
_entity_poly.pdbx_seq_one_letter_code
_entity_poly.pdbx_strand_id
1 'polypeptide(L)'
;MTVTCARHVGSAVSITVPGPGTIVAYAKVWVALDHTFGSTDQVVITVNATTNCVRDLWAGDAFASFSLATDYYYYNVPVVRPFAVATGGTYTYGVNGVMLQGASAGDGIHKSVLVLVFYPS
;
A
#
# COMPACT_ATOMS: atom_id res chain seq x y z
N MET A 1 -13.75 0.14 16.92
CA MET A 1 -12.56 0.84 16.41
C MET A 1 -12.83 1.18 14.96
N THR A 2 -12.89 2.45 14.59
CA THR A 2 -13.02 2.85 13.18
C THR A 2 -11.69 2.57 12.50
N VAL A 3 -11.67 1.63 11.58
CA VAL A 3 -10.48 1.26 10.80
C VAL A 3 -10.23 2.39 9.79
N THR A 4 -9.26 3.26 10.07
CA THR A 4 -8.95 4.42 9.24
C THR A 4 -7.82 4.10 8.27
N CYS A 5 -8.12 4.13 6.97
CA CYS A 5 -7.10 4.08 5.93
C CYS A 5 -6.20 5.32 6.02
N ALA A 6 -4.89 5.11 6.10
CA ALA A 6 -3.90 6.16 6.16
C ALA A 6 -3.07 6.21 4.88
N ARG A 7 -2.75 7.42 4.41
CA ARG A 7 -1.81 7.61 3.32
C ARG A 7 -0.39 7.69 3.90
N HIS A 8 0.53 6.90 3.36
CA HIS A 8 1.92 6.95 3.78
C HIS A 8 2.53 8.30 3.34
N VAL A 9 2.98 9.08 4.31
CA VAL A 9 3.51 10.43 4.08
C VAL A 9 4.76 10.36 3.20
N GLY A 10 4.88 11.28 2.23
CA GLY A 10 6.03 11.33 1.32
C GLY A 10 6.08 10.22 0.26
N SER A 11 5.10 9.32 0.20
CA SER A 11 5.05 8.24 -0.81
C SER A 11 4.44 8.66 -2.16
N ALA A 12 3.94 9.89 -2.26
CA ALA A 12 3.25 10.34 -3.45
C ALA A 12 4.24 10.62 -4.59
N VAL A 13 3.97 10.06 -5.77
CA VAL A 13 4.75 10.25 -6.99
C VAL A 13 3.82 10.70 -8.11
N SER A 14 4.27 11.63 -8.92
CA SER A 14 3.53 12.16 -10.06
C SER A 14 4.15 11.74 -11.39
N ILE A 15 3.31 11.54 -12.40
CA ILE A 15 3.71 11.27 -13.79
C ILE A 15 2.84 12.12 -14.73
N THR A 16 3.48 12.75 -15.72
CA THR A 16 2.78 13.46 -16.79
C THR A 16 2.76 12.58 -18.04
N VAL A 17 1.58 12.39 -18.61
CA VAL A 17 1.37 11.53 -19.78
C VAL A 17 0.74 12.32 -20.94
N PRO A 18 1.09 12.02 -22.20
CA PRO A 18 0.70 12.83 -23.36
C PRO A 18 -0.73 12.58 -23.85
N GLY A 19 -1.34 11.46 -23.47
CA GLY A 19 -2.62 11.03 -24.03
C GLY A 19 -3.17 9.76 -23.37
N PRO A 20 -4.15 9.10 -24.01
CA PRO A 20 -4.71 7.84 -23.53
C PRO A 20 -3.66 6.73 -23.40
N GLY A 21 -3.87 5.82 -22.44
CA GLY A 21 -2.99 4.68 -22.19
C GLY A 21 -3.19 4.06 -20.82
N THR A 22 -2.17 3.41 -20.29
CA THR A 22 -2.17 2.81 -18.94
C THR A 22 -0.97 3.28 -18.15
N ILE A 23 -1.18 3.75 -16.93
CA ILE A 23 -0.12 3.96 -15.94
C ILE A 23 -0.07 2.71 -15.06
N VAL A 24 1.09 2.07 -14.93
CA VAL A 24 1.32 0.99 -13.98
C VAL A 24 2.16 1.53 -12.82
N ALA A 25 1.59 1.44 -11.63
CA ALA A 25 2.26 1.78 -10.39
C ALA A 25 2.89 0.54 -9.76
N TYR A 26 4.18 0.61 -9.48
CA TYR A 26 4.94 -0.42 -8.77
C TYR A 26 5.40 0.15 -7.43
N ALA A 27 4.94 -0.43 -6.34
CA ALA A 27 5.43 -0.11 -5.01
C ALA A 27 6.09 -1.31 -4.34
N LYS A 28 7.12 -1.02 -3.54
CA LYS A 28 7.65 -1.95 -2.55
C LYS A 28 7.58 -1.25 -1.20
N VAL A 29 6.90 -1.89 -0.26
CA VAL A 29 6.55 -1.29 1.02
C VAL A 29 7.14 -2.13 2.14
N TRP A 30 7.89 -1.49 3.03
CA TRP A 30 8.44 -2.12 4.22
C TRP A 30 7.53 -1.84 5.40
N VAL A 31 6.97 -2.91 5.95
CA VAL A 31 5.99 -2.90 7.05
C VAL A 31 6.64 -3.56 8.26
N ALA A 32 6.39 -3.01 9.45
CA ALA A 32 6.56 -3.73 10.71
C ALA A 32 5.19 -4.01 11.33
N LEU A 33 5.03 -5.22 11.86
CA LEU A 33 3.90 -5.62 12.68
C LEU A 33 4.43 -5.92 14.09
N ASP A 34 3.91 -5.22 15.10
CA ASP A 34 4.23 -5.41 16.52
C ASP A 34 3.29 -6.47 17.10
N HIS A 35 3.75 -7.72 17.06
CA HIS A 35 2.90 -8.88 17.26
C HIS A 35 2.88 -9.34 18.71
N THR A 36 1.72 -9.79 19.17
CA THR A 36 1.55 -10.47 20.46
C THR A 36 1.05 -11.89 20.23
N PHE A 37 1.71 -12.88 20.85
CA PHE A 37 1.27 -14.28 20.77
C PHE A 37 -0.22 -14.42 21.10
N GLY A 38 -0.96 -15.10 20.22
CA GLY A 38 -2.41 -15.29 20.34
C GLY A 38 -3.28 -14.22 19.65
N SER A 39 -2.71 -13.13 19.12
CA SER A 39 -3.43 -12.18 18.25
C SER A 39 -3.09 -12.37 16.78
N THR A 40 -3.98 -12.04 15.86
CA THR A 40 -3.63 -11.96 14.44
C THR A 40 -3.47 -10.51 14.05
N ASP A 41 -2.36 -10.18 13.39
CA ASP A 41 -2.14 -8.83 12.87
C ASP A 41 -2.11 -8.89 11.35
N GLN A 42 -2.87 -7.99 10.73
CA GLN A 42 -2.98 -7.92 9.29
C GLN A 42 -3.04 -6.46 8.85
N VAL A 43 -2.13 -6.09 7.97
CA VAL A 43 -2.17 -4.82 7.24
C VAL A 43 -2.46 -5.07 5.77
N VAL A 44 -3.29 -4.21 5.21
CA VAL A 44 -3.51 -4.11 3.75
C VAL A 44 -2.81 -2.86 3.25
N ILE A 45 -2.09 -3.01 2.16
CA ILE A 45 -1.35 -1.96 1.48
C ILE A 45 -1.94 -1.78 0.10
N THR A 46 -2.20 -0.54 -0.29
CA THR A 46 -2.69 -0.21 -1.64
C THR A 46 -1.89 0.93 -2.24
N VAL A 47 -1.98 1.11 -3.55
CA VAL A 47 -1.52 2.32 -4.23
C VAL A 47 -2.73 2.96 -4.89
N ASN A 48 -3.00 4.24 -4.63
CA ASN A 48 -4.14 4.93 -5.21
C ASN A 48 -3.87 6.44 -5.36
N ALA A 49 -4.63 7.10 -6.24
CA ALA A 49 -4.61 8.56 -6.37
C ALA A 49 -5.13 9.25 -5.10
N THR A 50 -6.15 8.66 -4.47
CA THR A 50 -6.75 9.11 -3.21
C THR A 50 -6.37 8.21 -2.05
N THR A 51 -6.67 8.66 -0.82
CA THR A 51 -6.55 7.83 0.40
C THR A 51 -7.66 6.78 0.41
N ASN A 52 -7.35 5.59 -0.10
CA ASN A 52 -8.27 4.46 -0.24
C ASN A 52 -7.51 3.16 0.04
N CYS A 53 -8.05 2.30 0.91
CA CYS A 53 -7.46 1.02 1.28
C CYS A 53 -8.42 -0.16 1.03
N VAL A 54 -9.25 -0.08 0.00
CA VAL A 54 -10.05 -1.22 -0.46
C VAL A 54 -9.11 -2.37 -0.81
N ARG A 55 -9.30 -3.49 -0.12
CA ARG A 55 -8.58 -4.74 -0.35
C ARG A 55 -9.15 -5.43 -1.59
N ASP A 56 -8.58 -5.13 -2.74
CA ASP A 56 -8.88 -5.76 -4.03
C ASP A 56 -7.71 -6.64 -4.52
N LEU A 57 -7.81 -7.20 -5.73
CA LEU A 57 -6.78 -8.06 -6.33
C LEU A 57 -5.40 -7.38 -6.45
N TRP A 58 -5.36 -6.05 -6.46
CA TRP A 58 -4.13 -5.26 -6.59
C TRP A 58 -3.59 -4.80 -5.24
N ALA A 59 -4.23 -5.15 -4.13
CA ALA A 59 -3.73 -4.85 -2.80
C ALA A 59 -2.63 -5.85 -2.40
N GLY A 60 -1.68 -5.38 -1.60
CA GLY A 60 -0.72 -6.22 -0.90
C GLY A 60 -1.17 -6.47 0.54
N ASP A 61 -0.83 -7.63 1.08
CA ASP A 61 -1.09 -7.99 2.48
C ASP A 61 0.24 -8.30 3.19
N ALA A 62 0.34 -7.90 4.45
CA ALA A 62 1.30 -8.47 5.40
C ALA A 62 0.53 -9.02 6.60
N PHE A 63 0.94 -10.20 7.06
CA PHE A 63 0.17 -11.02 7.98
C PHE A 63 1.07 -11.73 8.98
N ALA A 64 0.83 -11.46 10.27
CA ALA A 64 1.40 -12.20 11.39
C ALA A 64 0.30 -13.07 12.02
N SER A 65 0.48 -14.40 11.93
CA SER A 65 -0.46 -15.39 12.46
C SER A 65 -0.44 -15.43 13.98
N PHE A 66 -1.59 -15.65 14.62
CA PHE A 66 -1.73 -15.87 16.07
C PHE A 66 -0.79 -16.90 16.71
N SER A 67 -0.25 -17.82 15.91
CA SER A 67 0.69 -18.84 16.35
C SER A 67 2.13 -18.34 16.49
N LEU A 68 2.44 -17.14 16.01
CA LEU A 68 3.77 -16.54 16.08
C LEU A 68 4.05 -16.00 17.48
N ALA A 69 5.33 -15.97 17.87
CA ALA A 69 5.74 -15.47 19.18
C ALA A 69 5.63 -13.94 19.25
N THR A 70 5.50 -13.38 20.45
CA THR A 70 5.53 -11.92 20.64
C THR A 70 6.86 -11.34 20.17
N ASP A 71 6.85 -10.59 19.07
CA ASP A 71 8.03 -9.97 18.44
C ASP A 71 7.60 -8.97 17.35
N TYR A 72 8.56 -8.24 16.78
CA TYR A 72 8.37 -7.45 15.56
C TYR A 72 8.58 -8.31 14.31
N TYR A 73 7.56 -8.36 13.45
CA TYR A 73 7.63 -9.02 12.15
C TYR A 73 7.73 -8.00 11.02
N TYR A 74 8.79 -8.13 10.22
CA TYR A 74 9.08 -7.20 9.13
C TYR A 74 8.79 -7.82 7.78
N TYR A 75 7.98 -7.13 6.97
CA TYR A 75 7.55 -7.60 5.66
C TYR A 75 7.97 -6.63 4.56
N ASN A 76 8.34 -7.17 3.40
CA ASN A 76 8.45 -6.42 2.16
C ASN A 76 7.25 -6.77 1.29
N VAL A 77 6.29 -5.85 1.20
CA VAL A 77 5.03 -6.02 0.47
C VAL A 77 5.15 -5.36 -0.90
N PRO A 78 5.26 -6.13 -2.01
CA PRO A 78 5.15 -5.59 -3.35
C PRO A 78 3.68 -5.30 -3.69
N VAL A 79 3.43 -4.18 -4.36
CA VAL A 79 2.11 -3.79 -4.86
C VAL A 79 2.26 -3.36 -6.31
N VAL A 80 1.44 -3.91 -7.19
CA VAL A 80 1.35 -3.49 -8.60
C VAL A 80 -0.08 -3.08 -8.85
N ARG A 81 -0.30 -1.91 -9.46
CA ARG A 81 -1.65 -1.49 -9.82
C ARG A 81 -1.68 -0.72 -11.15
N PRO A 82 -2.41 -1.22 -12.16
CA PRO A 82 -2.66 -0.48 -13.39
C PRO A 82 -3.80 0.53 -13.20
N PHE A 83 -3.69 1.66 -13.88
CA PHE A 83 -4.69 2.72 -13.98
C PHE A 83 -4.88 3.09 -15.45
N ALA A 84 -6.09 2.93 -15.96
CA ALA A 84 -6.44 3.41 -17.30
C ALA A 84 -6.48 4.94 -17.30
N VAL A 85 -5.93 5.53 -18.36
CA VAL A 85 -5.89 6.97 -18.59
C VAL A 85 -6.58 7.28 -19.90
N ALA A 86 -7.56 8.19 -19.87
CA ALA A 86 -8.33 8.56 -21.05
C ALA A 86 -7.82 9.84 -21.75
N THR A 87 -7.06 10.68 -21.06
CA THR A 87 -6.60 11.99 -21.55
C THR A 87 -5.19 12.28 -21.07
N GLY A 88 -4.44 13.11 -21.80
CA GLY A 88 -3.16 13.62 -21.31
C GLY A 88 -3.33 14.44 -20.03
N GLY A 89 -2.31 14.45 -19.18
CA GLY A 89 -2.33 15.16 -17.91
C GLY A 89 -1.30 14.65 -16.90
N THR A 90 -1.26 15.29 -15.73
CA THR A 90 -0.43 14.88 -14.60
C THR A 90 -1.25 14.09 -13.58
N TYR A 91 -0.80 12.88 -13.28
CA TYR A 91 -1.44 11.97 -12.34
C TYR A 91 -0.54 11.74 -11.15
N THR A 92 -1.09 11.78 -9.94
CA THR A 92 -0.35 11.56 -8.70
C THR A 92 -0.92 10.35 -7.96
N TYR A 93 -0.06 9.42 -7.59
CA TYR A 93 -0.42 8.20 -6.85
C TYR A 93 0.42 8.11 -5.58
N GLY A 94 -0.07 7.41 -4.58
CA GLY A 94 0.67 7.21 -3.33
C GLY A 94 0.27 5.90 -2.67
N VAL A 95 1.12 5.45 -1.75
CA VAL A 95 0.89 4.25 -0.95
C VAL A 95 -0.06 4.58 0.18
N ASN A 96 -1.07 3.73 0.39
CA ASN A 96 -1.94 3.77 1.56
C ASN A 96 -1.83 2.45 2.33
N GLY A 97 -2.17 2.50 3.62
CA GLY A 97 -2.17 1.35 4.51
C GLY A 97 -3.35 1.37 5.46
N VAL A 98 -3.84 0.19 5.82
CA VAL A 98 -4.87 0.02 6.82
C VAL A 98 -4.66 -1.27 7.60
N MET A 99 -4.65 -1.17 8.93
CA MET A 99 -4.69 -2.36 9.79
C MET A 99 -6.11 -2.91 9.82
N LEU A 100 -6.29 -4.16 9.40
CA LEU A 100 -7.60 -4.83 9.48
C LEU A 100 -7.82 -5.49 10.84
N GLN A 101 -6.74 -5.98 11.45
CA GLN A 101 -6.74 -6.71 12.71
C GLN A 101 -5.43 -6.43 13.44
N GLY A 102 -5.44 -6.54 14.77
CA GLY A 102 -4.20 -6.51 15.55
C GLY A 102 -3.56 -5.14 15.79
N ALA A 103 -4.20 -4.05 15.33
CA ALA A 103 -3.62 -2.72 15.36
C ALA A 103 -3.10 -2.28 16.75
N SER A 104 -1.83 -1.93 16.79
CA SER A 104 -1.07 -1.41 17.92
C SER A 104 -0.28 -0.16 17.52
N ALA A 105 0.42 0.46 18.48
CA ALA A 105 1.24 1.65 18.22
C ALA A 105 2.56 1.33 17.49
N GLY A 106 3.01 0.07 17.51
CA GLY A 106 4.23 -0.37 16.83
C GLY A 106 4.01 -0.79 15.38
N ASP A 107 2.75 -0.95 14.94
CA ASP A 107 2.43 -1.32 13.57
C ASP A 107 2.57 -0.15 12.59
N GLY A 108 3.05 -0.45 11.39
CA GLY A 108 2.88 0.50 10.30
C GLY A 108 3.78 0.30 9.10
N ILE A 109 3.63 1.24 8.16
CA ILE A 109 4.53 1.40 7.02
C ILE A 109 5.69 2.27 7.46
N HIS A 110 6.91 1.73 7.40
CA HIS A 110 8.13 2.46 7.79
C HIS A 110 8.81 3.11 6.59
N LYS A 111 8.82 2.41 5.45
CA LYS A 111 9.45 2.87 4.21
C LYS A 111 8.65 2.38 3.02
N SER A 112 8.65 3.17 1.95
CA SER A 112 8.07 2.76 0.67
C SER A 112 8.85 3.36 -0.47
N VAL A 113 8.98 2.61 -1.57
CA VAL A 113 9.33 3.17 -2.88
C VAL A 113 8.14 2.99 -3.81
N LEU A 114 7.87 3.97 -4.66
CA LEU A 114 6.83 3.95 -5.68
C LEU A 114 7.44 4.40 -7.01
N VAL A 115 7.20 3.62 -8.06
CA VAL A 115 7.60 3.90 -9.44
C VAL A 115 6.36 3.87 -10.32
N LEU A 116 6.26 4.84 -11.22
CA LEU A 116 5.18 4.94 -12.19
C LEU A 116 5.74 4.75 -13.60
N VAL A 117 5.11 3.90 -14.39
CA VAL A 117 5.46 3.67 -15.78
C VAL A 117 4.22 3.87 -16.64
N PHE A 118 4.33 4.63 -17.72
CA PHE A 118 3.24 4.85 -18.66
C PHE A 118 3.42 4.01 -19.93
N TYR A 119 2.35 3.34 -20.35
CA TYR A 119 2.23 2.57 -21.59
C TYR A 119 1.17 3.24 -22.47
N PRO A 120 1.57 3.91 -23.58
CA PRO A 120 0.62 4.47 -24.54
C PRO A 120 -0.27 3.37 -25.14
N SER A 121 -1.54 3.71 -25.41
CA SER A 121 -2.48 2.85 -26.17
C SER A 121 -2.45 3.15 -27.66
#